data_AF-A0A8H5HKP6-F1
#
_entry.id   AF-A0A8H5HKP6-F1
#
_cell.length_a   1.000
_cell.length_b   1.000
_cell.length_c   1.000
_cell.angle_alpha   90.00
_cell.angle_beta   90.00
_cell.angle_gamma   90.00
#
_symmetry.space_group_name_H-M   'P 1'
#
loop_
_entity.id
_entity.type
_entity.pdbx_description
1 polymer ?
#
loop_
_entity_poly.entity_id
_entity_poly.type
_entity_poly.pdbx_seq_one_letter_code
_entity_poly.pdbx_strand_id
1 'polypeptide(L)'
;MGLLLGHVGMERAGNRRGAPPLYKKYNLGTTVFSALAGGLLTGKYNDGIPANTRFATHVENYKNTIDSLQKPEGQEKIRKVRELTRIAEELQTTTSALALAWVARNPNTATVILGASSPQQVLENLKALEVIPKLTPEIFERIETILDNAPEPPTNFGRPALDKFGRL
;
A
#
# COMPACT_ATOMS: atom_id res chain seq x y z
N MET A 1 -15.90 -20.96 -5.40
CA MET A 1 -16.25 -21.18 -3.99
C MET A 1 -14.98 -20.98 -3.18
N GLY A 2 -14.95 -19.99 -2.28
CA GLY A 2 -13.75 -19.60 -1.53
C GLY A 2 -13.65 -18.09 -1.37
N LEU A 3 -14.30 -17.55 -0.33
CA LEU A 3 -14.07 -16.21 0.18
C LEU A 3 -12.60 -16.07 0.59
N LEU A 4 -11.93 -14.98 0.20
CA LEU A 4 -10.98 -14.22 1.01
C LEU A 4 -10.63 -12.93 0.22
N LEU A 5 -10.95 -11.76 0.77
CA LEU A 5 -10.48 -10.47 0.23
C LEU A 5 -8.96 -10.57 0.06
N GLY A 6 -8.39 -10.23 -1.10
CA GLY A 6 -6.95 -10.38 -1.26
C GLY A 6 -6.28 -9.69 -2.43
N HIS A 7 -5.49 -8.67 -2.07
CA HIS A 7 -4.13 -8.35 -2.50
C HIS A 7 -3.84 -6.95 -1.93
N VAL A 8 -2.79 -6.82 -1.11
CA VAL A 8 -2.30 -5.50 -0.70
C VAL A 8 -0.81 -5.44 -0.98
N GLY A 9 -0.44 -4.34 -1.61
CA GLY A 9 0.88 -3.92 -2.03
C GLY A 9 0.71 -2.53 -2.64
N MET A 10 1.35 -2.23 -3.78
CA MET A 10 1.00 -1.02 -4.55
C MET A 10 -0.48 -0.95 -4.97
N GLU A 11 -1.24 -2.03 -4.85
CA GLU A 11 -2.67 -2.09 -5.16
C GLU A 11 -3.54 -1.63 -3.99
N ARG A 12 -4.58 -0.82 -4.27
CA ARG A 12 -5.41 -0.16 -3.24
C ARG A 12 -6.29 -1.13 -2.48
N ALA A 13 -6.19 -1.12 -1.16
CA ALA A 13 -7.16 -1.77 -0.28
C ALA A 13 -8.56 -1.16 -0.45
N GLY A 14 -9.57 -2.01 -0.66
CA GLY A 14 -10.99 -1.65 -0.57
C GLY A 14 -11.62 -0.89 -1.74
N ASN A 15 -10.87 -0.51 -2.78
CA ASN A 15 -11.43 0.28 -3.89
C ASN A 15 -11.64 -0.53 -5.18
N ARG A 16 -12.14 -1.78 -5.04
CA ARG A 16 -12.62 -2.58 -6.17
C ARG A 16 -14.01 -2.11 -6.59
N ARG A 17 -14.30 -2.14 -7.90
CA ARG A 17 -15.59 -1.77 -8.49
C ARG A 17 -16.77 -2.28 -7.63
N GLY A 18 -17.60 -1.36 -7.13
CA GLY A 18 -18.82 -1.66 -6.36
C GLY A 18 -18.68 -1.78 -4.83
N ALA A 19 -17.46 -1.83 -4.28
CA ALA A 19 -17.22 -1.87 -2.83
C ALA A 19 -17.56 -0.57 -2.06
N PRO A 20 -17.32 0.64 -2.60
CA PRO A 20 -17.44 1.86 -1.80
C PRO A 20 -18.86 2.18 -1.28
N PRO A 21 -19.96 1.94 -2.03
CA PRO A 21 -21.32 2.07 -1.49
C PRO A 21 -21.65 1.12 -0.32
N LEU A 22 -20.97 -0.03 -0.23
CA LEU A 22 -21.25 -1.04 0.79
C LEU A 22 -20.72 -0.64 2.17
N TYR A 23 -19.56 0.03 2.22
CA TYR A 23 -18.93 0.46 3.49
C TYR A 23 -19.84 1.40 4.27
N LYS A 24 -20.40 2.42 3.60
CA LYS A 24 -21.33 3.37 4.24
C LYS A 24 -22.68 2.73 4.56
N LYS A 25 -23.26 1.96 3.63
CA LYS A 25 -24.61 1.38 3.81
C LYS A 25 -24.67 0.40 4.97
N TYR A 26 -23.62 -0.38 5.18
CA TYR A 26 -23.59 -1.45 6.17
C TYR A 26 -22.59 -1.22 7.31
N ASN A 27 -21.99 -0.02 7.39
CA ASN A 27 -20.96 0.33 8.37
C ASN A 27 -19.81 -0.68 8.42
N LEU A 28 -19.33 -1.09 7.24
CA LEU A 28 -18.27 -2.09 7.10
C LEU A 28 -16.91 -1.40 6.99
N GLY A 29 -15.93 -1.89 7.74
CA GLY A 29 -14.52 -1.54 7.59
C GLY A 29 -13.75 -2.63 6.85
N THR A 30 -12.61 -2.26 6.25
CA THR A 30 -11.71 -3.21 5.61
C THR A 30 -10.54 -3.59 6.52
N THR A 31 -10.21 -4.88 6.50
CA THR A 31 -8.96 -5.40 7.08
C THR A 31 -7.95 -5.60 5.95
N VAL A 32 -6.83 -4.93 6.07
CA VAL A 32 -5.74 -4.93 5.10
C VAL A 32 -4.66 -5.90 5.57
N PHE A 33 -4.12 -6.73 4.68
CA PHE A 33 -2.99 -7.62 4.97
C PHE A 33 -1.97 -7.54 3.83
N SER A 34 -0.68 -7.80 4.10
CA SER A 34 0.40 -7.63 3.12
C SER A 34 0.64 -6.17 2.69
N ALA A 35 0.31 -5.18 3.52
CA ALA A 35 0.45 -3.75 3.21
C ALA A 35 1.82 -3.31 2.66
N LEU A 36 2.89 -4.05 2.97
CA LEU A 36 4.25 -3.78 2.48
C LEU A 36 4.65 -4.58 1.23
N ALA A 37 3.72 -5.28 0.57
CA ALA A 37 3.95 -6.07 -0.65
C ALA A 37 5.13 -7.07 -0.52
N GLY A 38 5.10 -7.91 0.51
CA GLY A 38 6.22 -8.83 0.80
C GLY A 38 7.52 -8.15 1.25
N GLY A 39 7.48 -6.84 1.49
CA GLY A 39 8.63 -6.01 1.86
C GLY A 39 9.11 -5.07 0.76
N LEU A 40 8.49 -5.09 -0.44
CA LEU A 40 8.85 -4.19 -1.54
C LEU A 40 8.76 -2.71 -1.13
N LEU A 41 7.71 -2.34 -0.39
CA LEU A 41 7.45 -0.97 0.05
C LEU A 41 8.31 -0.52 1.24
N THR A 42 9.36 -1.25 1.60
CA THR A 42 10.33 -0.77 2.61
C THR A 42 11.58 -0.15 1.97
N GLY A 43 11.70 -0.15 0.64
CA GLY A 43 12.89 0.32 -0.08
C GLY A 43 14.10 -0.62 -0.04
N LYS A 44 14.04 -1.73 0.71
CA LYS A 44 15.19 -2.65 0.88
C LYS A 44 15.60 -3.38 -0.40
N TYR A 45 14.75 -3.33 -1.43
CA TYR A 45 14.95 -3.97 -2.72
C TYR A 45 15.33 -2.99 -3.85
N ASN A 46 15.55 -1.71 -3.51
CA ASN A 46 15.86 -0.69 -4.51
C ASN A 46 17.11 -1.05 -5.32
N ASP A 47 18.13 -1.61 -4.67
CA ASP A 47 19.45 -1.90 -5.24
C ASP A 47 19.72 -3.41 -5.37
N GLY A 48 18.67 -4.22 -5.57
CA GLY A 48 18.76 -5.68 -5.69
C GLY A 48 18.13 -6.41 -4.52
N ILE A 49 18.33 -7.74 -4.42
CA ILE A 49 17.72 -8.59 -3.39
C ILE A 49 18.77 -8.94 -2.33
N PRO A 50 18.71 -8.36 -1.11
CA PRO A 50 19.65 -8.71 -0.05
C PRO A 50 19.40 -10.13 0.50
N ALA A 51 20.49 -10.81 0.89
CA ALA A 51 20.49 -12.23 1.26
C ALA A 51 19.60 -12.59 2.47
N ASN A 52 19.41 -11.68 3.41
CA ASN A 52 18.62 -11.88 4.64
C ASN A 52 17.16 -11.42 4.51
N THR A 53 16.62 -11.35 3.30
CA THR A 53 15.26 -10.88 3.04
C THR A 53 14.31 -12.01 2.65
N ARG A 54 13.00 -11.75 2.65
CA ARG A 54 11.98 -12.74 2.32
C ARG A 54 12.16 -13.31 0.91
N PHE A 55 12.46 -12.45 -0.06
CA PHE A 55 12.72 -12.86 -1.44
C PHE A 55 13.99 -13.70 -1.60
N ALA A 56 15.01 -13.52 -0.75
CA ALA A 56 16.21 -14.37 -0.78
C ALA A 56 16.04 -15.70 -0.01
N THR A 57 15.31 -15.68 1.10
CA THR A 57 15.17 -16.86 1.99
C THR A 57 14.04 -17.80 1.59
N HIS A 58 13.07 -17.33 0.80
CA HIS A 58 11.90 -18.10 0.37
C HIS A 58 11.71 -18.00 -1.15
N VAL A 59 12.79 -18.19 -1.92
CA VAL A 59 12.81 -17.99 -3.39
C VAL A 59 11.67 -18.73 -4.08
N GLU A 60 11.44 -20.01 -3.77
CA GLU A 60 10.39 -20.81 -4.41
C GLU A 60 8.99 -20.22 -4.23
N ASN A 61 8.70 -19.64 -3.06
CA ASN A 61 7.40 -19.01 -2.77
C ASN A 61 7.24 -17.65 -3.48
N TYR A 62 8.35 -17.01 -3.87
CA TYR A 62 8.38 -15.66 -4.44
C TYR A 62 8.95 -15.60 -5.85
N LYS A 63 9.22 -16.74 -6.50
CA LYS A 63 9.89 -16.85 -7.80
C LYS A 63 9.27 -15.92 -8.85
N ASN A 64 7.95 -15.99 -9.01
CA ASN A 64 7.23 -15.13 -9.96
C ASN A 64 7.38 -13.63 -9.62
N THR A 65 7.40 -13.28 -8.33
CA THR A 65 7.60 -11.88 -7.92
C THR A 65 9.03 -11.45 -8.24
N ILE A 66 10.03 -12.26 -7.88
CA ILE A 66 11.45 -12.01 -8.12
C ILE A 66 11.73 -11.84 -9.62
N ASP A 67 11.23 -12.77 -10.44
CA ASP A 67 11.38 -12.73 -11.89
C ASP A 67 10.69 -11.47 -12.47
N SER A 68 9.54 -11.08 -11.92
CA SER A 68 8.85 -9.87 -12.36
C SER A 68 9.62 -8.59 -12.05
N LEU A 69 10.44 -8.56 -10.98
CA LEU A 69 11.26 -7.39 -10.65
C LEU A 69 12.33 -7.12 -11.71
N GLN A 70 12.73 -8.14 -12.49
CA GLN A 70 13.71 -7.97 -13.58
C GLN A 70 13.09 -7.45 -14.89
N LYS A 71 11.75 -7.38 -14.97
CA LYS A 71 11.02 -6.91 -16.15
C LYS A 71 10.76 -5.40 -16.07
N PRO A 72 10.45 -4.72 -17.20
CA PRO A 72 10.17 -3.29 -17.21
C PRO A 72 9.11 -2.85 -16.18
N GLU A 73 8.06 -3.64 -15.99
CA GLU A 73 6.99 -3.33 -15.03
C GLU A 73 7.48 -3.42 -13.58
N GLY A 74 8.40 -4.35 -13.29
CA GLY A 74 9.04 -4.47 -11.99
C GLY A 74 10.01 -3.34 -11.71
N GLN A 75 10.80 -2.95 -12.71
CA GLN A 75 11.70 -1.80 -12.63
C GLN A 75 10.93 -0.50 -12.40
N GLU A 76 9.75 -0.34 -13.02
CA GLU A 76 8.88 0.81 -12.76
C GLU A 76 8.34 0.80 -11.32
N LYS A 77 7.97 -0.36 -10.76
CA LYS A 77 7.62 -0.47 -9.34
C LYS A 77 8.78 -0.05 -8.44
N ILE A 78 10.01 -0.49 -8.72
CA ILE A 78 11.20 -0.10 -7.95
C ILE A 78 11.45 1.42 -8.06
N ARG A 79 11.31 2.00 -9.26
CA ARG A 79 11.42 3.45 -9.46
C ARG A 79 10.42 4.21 -8.59
N LYS A 80 9.15 3.79 -8.58
CA LYS A 80 8.11 4.38 -7.71
C LYS A 80 8.46 4.24 -6.23
N VAL A 81 8.98 3.09 -5.79
CA VAL A 81 9.44 2.91 -4.39
C VAL A 81 10.61 3.84 -4.04
N ARG A 82 11.53 4.10 -4.96
CA ARG A 82 12.61 5.09 -4.76
C ARG A 82 12.06 6.51 -4.56
N GLU A 83 11.08 6.93 -5.37
CA GLU A 83 10.43 8.23 -5.18
C GLU A 83 9.68 8.31 -3.84
N LEU A 84 8.99 7.25 -3.43
CA LEU A 84 8.36 7.18 -2.10
C LEU A 84 9.40 7.23 -0.96
N THR A 85 10.59 6.66 -1.19
CA THR A 85 11.69 6.69 -0.22
C THR A 85 12.17 8.13 0.00
N ARG A 86 12.27 8.95 -1.05
CA ARG A 86 12.59 10.37 -0.93
C ARG A 86 11.55 11.14 -0.11
N ILE A 87 10.26 10.89 -0.32
CA ILE A 87 9.20 11.49 0.49
C ILE A 87 9.33 11.06 1.96
N ALA A 88 9.64 9.78 2.21
CA ALA A 88 9.84 9.29 3.57
C ALA A 88 11.02 9.99 4.27
N GLU A 89 12.14 10.18 3.55
CA GLU A 89 13.31 10.93 4.02
C GLU A 89 12.98 12.39 4.36
N GLU A 90 12.23 13.08 3.50
CA GLU A 90 11.74 14.45 3.75
C GLU A 90 10.90 14.54 5.03
N LEU A 91 10.10 13.52 5.31
CA LEU A 91 9.26 13.43 6.51
C LEU A 91 9.98 12.86 7.74
N GLN A 92 11.29 12.58 7.61
CA GLN A 92 12.14 11.96 8.63
C GLN A 92 11.57 10.63 9.13
N THR A 93 11.13 9.78 8.20
CA THR A 93 10.55 8.47 8.49
C THR A 93 11.07 7.41 7.50
N THR A 94 10.65 6.16 7.66
CA THR A 94 10.99 5.08 6.72
C THR A 94 9.90 4.86 5.67
N THR A 95 10.29 4.35 4.51
CA THR A 95 9.34 4.01 3.43
C THR A 95 8.26 3.04 3.91
N SER A 96 8.60 2.11 4.80
CA SER A 96 7.63 1.22 5.46
C SER A 96 6.59 1.98 6.28
N ALA A 97 7.03 2.92 7.13
CA ALA A 97 6.13 3.71 7.96
C ALA A 97 5.25 4.62 7.10
N LEU A 98 5.82 5.24 6.05
CA LEU A 98 5.08 6.03 5.06
C LEU A 98 3.99 5.21 4.37
N ALA A 99 4.34 4.03 3.85
CA ALA A 99 3.39 3.16 3.16
C ALA A 99 2.25 2.71 4.08
N LEU A 100 2.57 2.33 5.32
CA LEU A 100 1.56 1.94 6.31
C LEU A 100 0.65 3.12 6.69
N ALA A 101 1.22 4.32 6.87
CA ALA A 101 0.44 5.52 7.16
C ALA A 101 -0.49 5.89 6.00
N TRP A 102 -0.02 5.78 4.76
CA TRP A 102 -0.85 6.00 3.58
C TRP A 102 -2.04 5.03 3.52
N VAL A 103 -1.82 3.74 3.78
CA VAL A 103 -2.90 2.74 3.82
C VAL A 103 -3.87 2.98 4.98
N ALA A 104 -3.35 3.31 6.16
CA ALA A 104 -4.15 3.57 7.36
C ALA A 104 -4.98 4.86 7.26
N ARG A 105 -4.58 5.82 6.40
CA ARG A 105 -5.31 7.07 6.21
C ARG A 105 -6.60 6.90 5.39
N ASN A 106 -6.78 5.79 4.69
CA ASN A 106 -8.04 5.52 4.00
C ASN A 106 -9.15 5.35 5.05
N PRO A 107 -10.23 6.17 5.02
CA PRO A 107 -11.30 6.10 6.01
C PRO A 107 -12.06 4.76 6.00
N ASN A 108 -11.95 3.98 4.93
CA ASN A 108 -12.54 2.64 4.84
C ASN A 108 -11.63 1.55 5.43
N THR A 109 -10.41 1.87 5.85
CA THR A 109 -9.47 0.93 6.51
C THR A 109 -9.76 0.90 8.01
N ALA A 110 -10.30 -0.20 8.51
CA ALA A 110 -10.49 -0.40 9.95
C ALA A 110 -9.26 -0.98 10.63
N THR A 111 -8.52 -1.86 9.95
CA THR A 111 -7.34 -2.51 10.53
C THR A 111 -6.30 -2.82 9.46
N VAL A 112 -5.02 -2.67 9.82
CA VAL A 112 -3.88 -3.09 9.01
C VAL A 112 -3.10 -4.17 9.75
N ILE A 113 -3.02 -5.37 9.16
CA ILE A 113 -2.21 -6.48 9.66
C ILE A 113 -0.75 -6.24 9.27
N LEU A 114 0.09 -6.04 10.29
CA LEU A 114 1.51 -5.81 10.12
C LEU A 114 2.27 -7.12 9.90
N GLY A 115 3.21 -7.10 8.96
CA GLY A 115 4.19 -8.16 8.78
C GLY A 115 5.56 -7.71 9.30
N ALA A 116 6.20 -8.53 10.14
CA ALA A 116 7.53 -8.28 10.65
C ALA A 116 8.29 -9.61 10.85
N SER A 117 9.60 -9.62 10.62
CA SER A 117 10.50 -10.74 10.90
C SER A 117 11.41 -10.49 12.11
N SER A 118 11.30 -9.32 12.76
CA SER A 118 12.01 -8.97 13.98
C SER A 118 11.22 -7.93 14.80
N PRO A 119 11.47 -7.82 16.12
CA PRO A 119 10.84 -6.79 16.96
C PRO A 119 11.11 -5.36 16.46
N GLN A 120 12.31 -5.11 15.94
CA GLN A 120 12.69 -3.79 15.40
C GLN A 120 11.81 -3.40 14.21
N GLN A 121 11.43 -4.35 13.34
CA GLN A 121 10.49 -4.06 12.25
C GLN A 121 9.09 -3.71 12.76
N VAL A 122 8.66 -4.26 13.90
CA VAL A 122 7.39 -3.87 14.52
C VAL A 122 7.46 -2.42 14.98
N LEU A 123 8.52 -2.05 15.71
CA LEU A 123 8.73 -0.66 16.15
C LEU A 123 8.80 0.30 14.97
N GLU A 124 9.50 -0.09 13.90
CA GLU A 124 9.59 0.70 12.66
C GLU A 124 8.22 0.88 11.99
N ASN A 125 7.42 -0.19 11.91
CA ASN A 125 6.07 -0.14 11.36
C ASN A 125 5.14 0.77 12.19
N LEU A 126 5.29 0.79 13.52
CA LEU A 126 4.45 1.60 14.42
C LEU A 126 4.71 3.11 14.28
N LYS A 127 5.87 3.53 13.77
CA LYS A 127 6.11 4.94 13.41
C LYS A 127 5.10 5.49 12.39
N ALA A 128 4.39 4.62 11.68
CA ALA A 128 3.27 5.03 10.82
C ALA A 128 2.25 5.91 11.55
N LEU A 129 2.03 5.68 12.85
CA LEU A 129 1.11 6.49 13.66
C LEU A 129 1.55 7.96 13.76
N GLU A 130 2.86 8.21 13.79
CA GLU A 130 3.44 9.55 13.80
C GLU A 130 3.44 10.19 12.40
N VAL A 131 3.36 9.38 11.34
CA VAL A 131 3.37 9.83 9.95
C VAL A 131 1.97 10.21 9.46
N ILE A 132 0.91 9.52 9.92
CA ILE A 132 -0.48 9.82 9.55
C ILE A 132 -0.82 11.33 9.61
N PRO A 133 -0.54 12.07 10.71
CA PRO A 133 -0.84 13.50 10.77
C PRO A 133 0.07 14.35 9.86
N LYS A 134 1.25 13.86 9.48
CA LYS A 134 2.20 14.55 8.58
C LYS A 134 1.82 14.44 7.11
N LEU A 135 0.91 13.54 6.75
CA LEU A 135 0.40 13.44 5.39
C LEU A 135 -0.49 14.67 5.11
N THR A 136 0.07 15.80 4.72
CA THR A 136 -0.72 16.94 4.25
C THR A 136 -1.45 16.58 2.95
N PRO A 137 -2.47 17.34 2.50
CA PRO A 137 -3.09 17.12 1.19
C PRO A 137 -2.07 17.11 0.04
N GLU A 138 -1.07 17.98 0.11
CA GLU A 138 0.02 18.07 -0.86
C GLU A 138 0.90 16.82 -0.87
N ILE A 139 1.38 16.36 0.30
CA ILE A 139 2.17 15.12 0.40
C ILE A 139 1.36 13.92 -0.07
N PHE A 140 0.09 13.86 0.30
CA PHE A 140 -0.80 12.79 -0.15
C PHE A 140 -0.93 12.78 -1.67
N GLU A 141 -1.13 13.94 -2.30
CA GLU A 141 -1.24 14.05 -3.76
C GLU A 141 0.07 13.67 -4.47
N ARG A 142 1.23 14.03 -3.90
CA ARG A 142 2.54 13.57 -4.41
C ARG A 142 2.65 12.05 -4.39
N ILE A 143 2.21 11.41 -3.31
CA ILE A 143 2.17 9.93 -3.20
C ILE A 143 1.21 9.35 -4.25
N GLU A 144 -0.01 9.90 -4.38
CA GLU A 144 -0.99 9.44 -5.38
C GLU A 144 -0.46 9.56 -6.81
N THR A 145 0.24 10.66 -7.12
CA THR A 145 0.87 10.90 -8.42
C THR A 145 1.99 9.89 -8.70
N ILE A 146 2.81 9.53 -7.71
CA ILE A 146 3.85 8.49 -7.87
C ILE A 146 3.19 7.13 -8.13
N LEU A 147 2.14 6.81 -7.38
CA LEU A 147 1.46 5.52 -7.49
C LEU A 147 0.74 5.39 -8.84
N ASP A 148 0.09 6.45 -9.31
CA ASP A 148 -0.64 6.55 -10.59
C ASP A 148 -1.47 5.30 -10.88
N ASN A 149 -2.33 4.96 -9.93
CA ASN A 149 -3.12 3.74 -9.94
C ASN A 149 -4.51 3.95 -9.34
N ALA A 150 -5.02 5.18 -9.42
CA ALA A 150 -6.35 5.50 -8.99
C ALA A 150 -7.35 4.62 -9.76
N PRO A 151 -8.26 3.92 -9.08
CA PRO A 151 -9.26 3.13 -9.75
C PRO A 151 -10.22 4.06 -10.48
N GLU A 152 -10.70 3.60 -11.63
CA GLU A 152 -11.74 4.31 -12.36
C GLU A 152 -12.96 4.53 -11.45
N PRO A 153 -13.57 5.73 -11.48
CA PRO A 153 -14.78 5.98 -10.73
C PRO A 153 -15.89 5.02 -11.19
N PRO A 154 -16.73 4.52 -10.28
CA PRO A 154 -17.82 3.65 -10.66
C PRO A 154 -18.75 4.36 -11.66
N THR A 155 -19.31 3.62 -12.61
CA THR A 155 -20.35 4.16 -13.47
C THR A 155 -21.57 4.50 -12.62
N ASN A 156 -21.96 5.78 -12.61
CA ASN A 156 -22.98 6.24 -11.68
C ASN A 156 -24.41 5.90 -12.11
N PHE A 157 -24.65 5.49 -13.37
CA PHE A 157 -26.00 5.16 -13.91
C PHE A 157 -27.08 6.18 -13.49
N GLY A 158 -26.76 7.48 -13.49
CA GLY A 158 -27.65 8.57 -13.07
C GLY A 158 -27.70 8.87 -11.56
N ARG A 159 -26.90 8.19 -10.73
CA ARG A 159 -26.74 8.47 -9.29
C ARG A 159 -25.74 9.61 -9.06
N PRO A 160 -25.79 10.31 -7.90
CA PRO A 160 -24.80 11.32 -7.56
C PRO A 160 -23.37 10.75 -7.56
N ALA A 161 -22.39 11.58 -7.92
CA ALA A 161 -20.98 11.21 -7.90
C ALA A 161 -20.52 10.96 -6.46
N LEU A 162 -19.69 9.92 -6.29
CA LEU A 162 -19.02 9.64 -5.03
C LEU A 162 -17.64 10.31 -5.01
N ASP A 163 -17.18 10.71 -3.82
CA ASP A 163 -15.81 11.16 -3.60
C ASP A 163 -14.80 10.02 -3.82
N LYS A 164 -13.50 10.34 -3.75
CA LYS A 164 -12.41 9.37 -3.96
C LYS A 164 -12.39 8.18 -2.98
N PHE A 165 -13.19 8.24 -1.91
CA PHE A 165 -13.36 7.18 -0.92
C PHE A 165 -14.74 6.50 -1.01
N GLY A 166 -15.57 6.87 -1.98
CA GLY A 166 -16.89 6.30 -2.18
C GLY A 166 -18.02 6.92 -1.36
N ARG A 167 -17.83 8.13 -0.84
CA ARG A 167 -18.82 8.84 -0.04
C ARG A 167 -19.64 9.77 -0.94
N LEU A 168 -20.95 9.83 -0.73
CA LEU A 168 -21.84 10.87 -1.30
C LEU A 168 -21.45 12.26 -0.78
#